data_AF-A0A945FYS0-F1
#
_entry.id   AF-A0A945FYS0-F1
#
_cell.length_a   1.000
_cell.length_b   1.000
_cell.length_c   1.000
_cell.angle_alpha   90.00
_cell.angle_beta   90.00
_cell.angle_gamma   90.00
#
_symmetry.space_group_name_H-M   'P 1'
#
loop_
_entity.id
_entity.type
_entity.pdbx_description
1 polymer ?
#
loop_
_entity_poly.entity_id
_entity_poly.type
_entity_poly.pdbx_seq_one_letter_code
_entity_poly.pdbx_strand_id
1 'polypeptide(L)'
;MNMLIFRKYILFFLILSFCFSACKEDDLVYDINQLQSSSYNANKNKLKSISQYISIVYANLFQQALSSNELVEITRCIESIGDKEVAHEIVLSNFMNSDDVIIPSDSLMRADLDVFLEETYKRFFIRDITEAEREFFLNFFNSNPNVSAEMVYMSFALSNEYQFY
;
A
#
# COMPACT_ATOMS: atom_id res chain seq x y z
N MET A 1 -7.12 9.31 81.26
CA MET A 1 -6.57 8.71 80.02
C MET A 1 -6.17 9.85 79.10
N ASN A 2 -4.87 10.01 78.83
CA ASN A 2 -4.25 11.26 78.35
C ASN A 2 -4.75 11.74 76.98
N MET A 3 -5.42 12.90 76.94
CA MET A 3 -5.82 13.60 75.69
C MET A 3 -4.66 13.84 74.72
N LEU A 4 -3.43 13.99 75.21
CA LEU A 4 -2.23 14.17 74.40
C LEU A 4 -1.85 12.91 73.60
N ILE A 5 -2.19 11.72 74.12
CA ILE A 5 -1.90 10.44 73.47
C ILE A 5 -2.92 10.21 72.35
N PHE A 6 -4.20 10.53 72.57
CA PHE A 6 -5.26 10.44 71.56
C PHE A 6 -5.02 11.39 70.37
N ARG A 7 -4.51 12.60 70.62
CA ARG A 7 -4.15 13.57 69.55
C ARG A 7 -2.99 13.08 68.67
N LYS A 8 -2.02 12.36 69.23
CA LYS A 8 -0.90 11.77 68.49
C LYS A 8 -1.36 10.63 67.58
N TYR A 9 -2.30 9.80 68.03
CA TYR A 9 -2.88 8.76 67.20
C TYR A 9 -3.71 9.31 66.04
N ILE A 10 -4.47 10.38 66.26
CA ILE A 10 -5.21 11.06 65.18
C ILE A 10 -4.25 11.65 64.14
N LEU A 11 -3.18 12.31 64.57
CA LEU A 11 -2.15 12.86 63.67
C LEU A 11 -1.44 11.75 62.88
N PHE A 12 -1.14 10.63 63.52
CA PHE A 12 -0.54 9.47 62.87
C PHE A 12 -1.48 8.87 61.80
N PHE A 13 -2.78 8.74 62.12
CA PHE A 13 -3.78 8.24 61.18
C PHE A 13 -3.98 9.17 59.98
N LEU A 14 -3.90 10.48 60.21
CA LEU A 14 -4.07 11.50 59.16
C LEU A 14 -2.86 11.56 58.22
N ILE A 15 -1.64 11.38 58.74
CA ILE A 15 -0.42 11.25 57.95
C ILE A 15 -0.44 9.95 57.13
N LEU A 16 -0.88 8.84 57.73
CA LEU A 16 -0.99 7.56 57.05
C LEU A 16 -2.00 7.62 55.89
N SER A 17 -3.11 8.33 56.06
CA SER A 17 -4.11 8.54 55.01
C SER A 17 -3.57 9.35 53.82
N PHE A 18 -2.62 10.25 54.03
CA PHE A 18 -2.00 11.03 52.94
C PHE A 18 -0.99 10.21 52.12
N CYS A 19 -0.36 9.19 52.71
CA CYS A 19 0.56 8.31 52.00
C CYS A 19 -0.12 7.37 50.97
N PHE A 20 -1.43 7.14 51.09
CA PHE A 20 -2.19 6.29 50.15
C PHE A 20 -2.72 7.05 48.92
N SER A 21 -2.57 8.38 48.85
CA SER A 21 -3.02 9.19 47.71
C SER A 21 -1.91 9.52 46.70
N ALA A 22 -0.82 8.74 46.66
CA ALA A 22 0.18 8.90 45.61
C ALA A 22 -0.45 8.56 44.25
N CYS A 23 -0.53 9.55 43.35
CA CYS A 23 -0.93 9.34 41.96
C CYS A 23 -0.11 8.22 41.34
N LYS A 24 -0.78 7.19 40.83
CA LYS A 24 -0.16 6.26 39.90
C LYS A 24 0.00 6.99 38.57
N GLU A 25 1.21 7.00 38.06
CA GLU A 25 1.47 7.38 36.67
C GLU A 25 0.80 6.32 35.80
N ASP A 26 -0.05 6.75 34.87
CA ASP A 26 -0.66 5.83 33.91
C ASP A 26 0.46 5.29 33.01
N ASP A 27 0.64 3.97 33.02
CA ASP A 27 1.63 3.33 32.14
C ASP A 27 1.31 3.71 30.69
N LEU A 28 2.24 4.41 30.03
CA LEU A 28 2.18 4.68 28.59
C LEU A 28 2.31 3.33 27.86
N VAL A 29 1.19 2.66 27.64
CA VAL A 29 1.12 1.46 26.81
C VAL A 29 1.25 1.90 25.36
N TYR A 30 2.44 1.74 24.80
CA TYR A 30 2.63 1.79 23.36
C TYR A 30 2.02 0.52 22.77
N ASP A 31 0.76 0.60 22.36
CA ASP A 31 0.13 -0.49 21.65
C ASP A 31 0.51 -0.42 20.16
N ILE A 32 0.75 -1.59 19.58
CA ILE A 32 0.98 -1.72 18.14
C ILE A 32 -0.40 -2.03 17.58
N ASN A 33 -0.95 -1.20 16.69
CA ASN A 33 -2.21 -1.53 16.02
C ASN A 33 -2.05 -2.86 15.27
N GLN A 34 -2.51 -3.95 15.89
CA GLN A 34 -2.46 -5.28 15.30
C GLN A 34 -3.57 -5.37 14.25
N LEU A 35 -3.23 -4.96 13.03
CA LEU A 35 -4.08 -5.16 11.87
C LEU A 35 -4.14 -6.67 11.56
N GLN A 36 -5.35 -7.22 11.55
CA GLN A 36 -5.61 -8.58 11.06
C GLN A 36 -5.27 -8.63 9.56
N SER A 37 -4.08 -9.12 9.23
CA SER A 37 -3.65 -9.32 7.84
C SER A 37 -3.94 -10.75 7.41
N SER A 38 -4.90 -10.93 6.50
CA SER A 38 -5.02 -12.18 5.75
C SER A 38 -3.92 -12.23 4.69
N SER A 39 -3.08 -13.26 4.70
CA SER A 39 -2.06 -13.44 3.66
C SER A 39 -2.73 -13.73 2.31
N TYR A 40 -2.80 -12.74 1.42
CA TYR A 40 -3.29 -12.93 0.04
C TYR A 40 -2.21 -13.49 -0.91
N ASN A 41 -0.95 -13.50 -0.48
CA ASN A 41 0.15 -14.01 -1.26
C ASN A 41 0.43 -15.48 -0.92
N ALA A 42 0.12 -16.39 -1.84
CA ALA A 42 0.71 -17.73 -1.74
C ALA A 42 0.94 -18.46 -3.07
N ASN A 43 0.23 -18.15 -4.15
CA ASN A 43 0.23 -19.06 -5.30
C ASN A 43 0.71 -18.45 -6.63
N LYS A 44 1.16 -17.18 -6.66
CA LYS A 44 1.72 -16.61 -7.89
C LYS A 44 3.16 -17.08 -8.12
N ASN A 45 3.33 -18.25 -8.73
CA ASN A 45 4.63 -18.92 -8.88
C ASN A 45 5.09 -19.08 -10.33
N LYS A 46 4.26 -18.69 -11.29
CA LYS A 46 4.57 -18.85 -12.71
C LYS A 46 4.84 -17.52 -13.38
N LEU A 47 6.07 -17.31 -13.80
CA LEU A 47 6.47 -16.13 -14.57
C LEU A 47 5.67 -16.06 -15.89
N LYS A 48 5.10 -14.89 -16.18
CA LYS A 48 4.43 -14.60 -17.46
C LYS A 48 5.44 -14.61 -18.60
N SER A 49 5.05 -15.11 -19.77
CA SER A 49 5.84 -14.89 -20.98
C SER A 49 5.78 -13.42 -21.40
N ILE A 50 6.74 -12.96 -22.21
CA ILE A 50 6.79 -11.57 -22.71
C ILE A 50 5.46 -11.20 -23.37
N SER A 51 4.95 -12.05 -24.27
CA SER A 51 3.69 -11.78 -24.96
C SER A 51 2.48 -11.76 -24.02
N GLN A 52 2.49 -12.59 -22.97
CA GLN A 52 1.43 -12.56 -21.94
C GLN A 52 1.48 -11.27 -21.14
N TYR A 53 2.67 -10.85 -20.70
CA TYR A 53 2.86 -9.59 -19.99
C TYR A 53 2.37 -8.40 -20.82
N ILE A 54 2.82 -8.27 -22.07
CA ILE A 54 2.41 -7.17 -22.96
C ILE A 54 0.90 -7.16 -23.17
N SER A 55 0.31 -8.32 -23.46
CA SER A 55 -1.13 -8.41 -23.75
C SER A 55 -1.98 -8.00 -22.54
N ILE A 56 -1.57 -8.42 -21.34
CA ILE A 56 -2.31 -8.12 -20.11
C ILE A 56 -2.12 -6.65 -19.72
N VAL A 57 -0.90 -6.12 -19.78
CA VAL A 57 -0.66 -4.70 -19.46
C VAL A 57 -1.38 -3.78 -20.42
N TYR A 58 -1.39 -4.09 -21.71
CA TYR A 58 -2.14 -3.34 -22.70
C TYR A 58 -3.65 -3.38 -22.43
N ALA A 59 -4.20 -4.56 -22.14
CA ALA A 59 -5.62 -4.68 -21.77
C ALA A 59 -5.97 -3.88 -20.51
N ASN A 60 -5.10 -3.85 -19.51
CA ASN A 60 -5.33 -3.10 -18.28
C ASN A 60 -5.28 -1.57 -18.47
N LEU A 61 -4.43 -1.08 -19.37
CA LEU A 61 -4.29 0.36 -19.61
C LEU A 61 -5.31 0.90 -20.62
N PHE A 62 -5.59 0.16 -21.69
CA PHE A 62 -6.43 0.62 -22.78
C PHE A 62 -7.83 0.00 -22.79
N GLN A 63 -8.10 -0.97 -21.90
CA GLN A 63 -9.38 -1.70 -21.81
C GLN A 63 -9.79 -2.36 -23.14
N GLN A 64 -8.81 -2.71 -23.97
CA GLN A 64 -9.00 -3.35 -25.27
C GLN A 64 -7.90 -4.38 -25.55
N ALA A 65 -8.17 -5.30 -26.47
CA ALA A 65 -7.18 -6.31 -26.86
C ALA A 65 -6.13 -5.71 -27.80
N LEU A 66 -4.86 -6.04 -27.57
CA LEU A 66 -3.76 -5.69 -28.48
C LEU A 66 -3.84 -6.52 -29.77
N SER A 67 -3.56 -5.90 -30.92
CA SER A 67 -3.56 -6.65 -32.18
C SER A 67 -2.40 -7.64 -32.24
N SER A 68 -2.58 -8.75 -32.96
CA SER A 68 -1.52 -9.78 -33.07
C SER A 68 -0.26 -9.26 -33.78
N ASN A 69 -0.40 -8.30 -34.70
CA ASN A 69 0.75 -7.72 -35.41
C ASN A 69 1.58 -6.86 -34.46
N GLU A 70 0.95 -5.96 -33.70
CA GLU A 70 1.64 -5.11 -32.73
C GLU A 70 2.29 -5.95 -31.61
N LEU A 71 1.60 -6.98 -31.13
CA LEU A 71 2.15 -7.90 -30.12
C LEU A 71 3.46 -8.55 -30.59
N VAL A 72 3.53 -8.98 -31.85
CA VAL A 72 4.74 -9.58 -32.43
C VAL A 72 5.86 -8.55 -32.54
N GLU A 73 5.56 -7.33 -32.96
CA GLU A 73 6.55 -6.26 -33.09
C GLU A 73 7.13 -5.86 -31.73
N ILE A 74 6.28 -5.64 -30.72
CA ILE A 74 6.70 -5.29 -29.36
C ILE A 74 7.51 -6.45 -28.75
N THR A 75 7.08 -7.70 -28.95
CA THR A 75 7.83 -8.87 -28.45
C THR A 75 9.25 -8.90 -29.03
N ARG A 76 9.40 -8.70 -30.35
CA ARG A 76 10.72 -8.65 -31.00
C ARG A 76 11.58 -7.49 -30.50
N CYS A 77 10.96 -6.33 -30.24
CA CYS A 77 11.65 -5.17 -29.68
C CYS A 77 12.25 -5.51 -28.30
N ILE A 78 11.44 -6.09 -27.41
CA ILE A 78 11.89 -6.49 -26.06
C ILE A 78 13.00 -7.54 -26.13
N GLU A 79 12.84 -8.55 -26.99
CA GLU A 79 13.85 -9.60 -27.17
C GLU A 79 15.21 -9.06 -27.69
N SER A 80 15.20 -7.93 -28.39
CA SER A 80 16.43 -7.32 -28.94
C SER A 80 17.29 -6.58 -27.90
N ILE A 81 16.73 -6.19 -26.76
CA ILE A 81 17.40 -5.38 -25.73
C ILE A 81 18.21 -6.27 -24.77
N GLY A 82 17.81 -7.52 -24.59
CA GLY A 82 18.44 -8.48 -23.67
C GLY A 82 18.02 -8.30 -22.21
N ASP A 83 17.99 -7.06 -21.71
CA ASP A 83 17.41 -6.72 -20.40
C ASP A 83 15.90 -6.53 -20.50
N LYS A 84 15.15 -7.45 -19.89
CA LYS A 84 13.68 -7.46 -19.97
C LYS A 84 13.04 -6.38 -19.11
N GLU A 85 13.63 -6.03 -17.96
CA GLU A 85 13.04 -5.04 -17.05
C GLU A 85 13.12 -3.65 -17.67
N VAL A 86 14.29 -3.31 -18.20
CA VAL A 86 14.50 -2.04 -18.93
C VAL A 86 13.61 -1.99 -20.18
N ALA A 87 13.51 -3.08 -20.92
CA ALA A 87 12.64 -3.15 -22.09
C ALA A 87 11.15 -2.98 -21.73
N HIS A 88 10.70 -3.59 -20.63
CA HIS A 88 9.33 -3.43 -20.13
C HIS A 88 9.05 -1.97 -19.73
N GLU A 89 9.98 -1.31 -19.06
CA GLU A 89 9.85 0.11 -18.68
C GLU A 89 9.71 1.02 -19.90
N ILE A 90 10.54 0.81 -20.93
CA ILE A 90 10.49 1.60 -22.18
C ILE A 90 9.15 1.42 -22.88
N VAL A 91 8.69 0.17 -23.03
CA VAL A 91 7.40 -0.13 -23.68
C VAL A 91 6.25 0.49 -22.88
N LEU A 92 6.29 0.37 -21.56
CA LEU A 92 5.23 0.90 -20.71
C LEU A 92 5.22 2.43 -20.72
N SER A 93 6.39 3.08 -20.69
CA SER A 93 6.50 4.52 -20.84
C SER A 93 5.95 4.98 -22.19
N ASN A 94 6.19 4.23 -23.28
CA ASN A 94 5.59 4.52 -24.57
C ASN A 94 4.05 4.42 -24.52
N PHE A 95 3.50 3.39 -23.86
CA PHE A 95 2.06 3.27 -23.66
C PHE A 95 1.48 4.45 -22.89
N MET A 96 2.08 4.84 -21.75
CA MET A 96 1.61 5.96 -20.93
C MET A 96 1.61 7.31 -21.66
N ASN A 97 2.45 7.48 -22.67
CA ASN A 97 2.47 8.68 -23.51
C ASN A 97 1.35 8.72 -24.58
N SER A 98 0.51 7.68 -24.68
CA SER A 98 -0.63 7.66 -25.59
C SER A 98 -1.87 8.30 -24.96
N ASP A 99 -2.59 9.10 -25.75
CA ASP A 99 -3.84 9.76 -25.33
C ASP A 99 -4.97 8.75 -25.03
N ASP A 100 -4.86 7.52 -25.53
CA ASP A 100 -5.87 6.47 -25.37
C ASP A 100 -5.77 5.72 -24.02
N VAL A 101 -4.78 6.03 -23.17
CA VAL A 101 -4.63 5.37 -21.87
C VAL A 101 -5.75 5.77 -20.91
N ILE A 102 -6.39 4.77 -20.32
CA ILE A 102 -7.48 4.94 -19.36
C ILE A 102 -6.91 4.93 -17.94
N ILE A 103 -6.49 6.12 -17.51
CA ILE A 103 -5.97 6.39 -16.17
C ILE A 103 -6.75 7.53 -15.51
N PRO A 104 -7.08 7.44 -14.21
CA PRO A 104 -7.68 8.57 -13.50
C PRO A 104 -6.72 9.75 -13.43
N SER A 105 -7.26 10.97 -13.41
CA SER A 105 -6.46 12.16 -13.15
C SER A 105 -5.94 12.19 -11.71
N ASP A 106 -4.85 12.90 -11.47
CA ASP A 106 -4.27 13.04 -10.12
C ASP A 106 -5.29 13.62 -9.13
N SER A 107 -6.13 14.56 -9.58
CA SER A 107 -7.19 15.12 -8.75
C SER A 107 -8.25 14.08 -8.38
N LEU A 108 -8.58 13.15 -9.29
CA LEU A 108 -9.58 12.11 -9.03
C LEU A 108 -9.01 11.03 -8.10
N MET A 109 -7.75 10.63 -8.31
CA MET A 109 -7.03 9.77 -7.37
C MET A 109 -7.00 10.38 -5.96
N ARG A 110 -6.68 11.67 -5.84
CA ARG A 110 -6.57 12.35 -4.54
C ARG A 110 -7.92 12.64 -3.87
N ALA A 111 -9.02 12.63 -4.62
CA ALA A 111 -10.35 12.81 -4.07
C ALA A 111 -10.77 11.60 -3.21
N ASP A 112 -10.35 10.39 -3.59
CA ASP A 112 -10.62 9.15 -2.86
C ASP A 112 -9.49 8.14 -3.10
N LEU A 113 -8.50 8.15 -2.19
CA LEU A 113 -7.34 7.25 -2.26
C LEU A 113 -7.72 5.80 -1.99
N ASP A 114 -8.72 5.56 -1.14
CA ASP A 114 -9.15 4.21 -0.76
C ASP A 114 -9.78 3.48 -1.94
N VAL A 115 -10.70 4.14 -2.65
CA VAL A 115 -11.32 3.61 -3.86
C VAL A 115 -10.28 3.44 -4.97
N PHE A 116 -9.40 4.43 -5.15
CA PHE A 116 -8.33 4.34 -6.14
C PHE A 116 -7.43 3.13 -5.92
N LEU A 117 -7.00 2.88 -4.67
CA LEU A 117 -6.16 1.74 -4.32
C LEU A 117 -6.88 0.42 -4.55
N GLU A 118 -8.13 0.30 -4.11
CA GLU A 118 -8.91 -0.92 -4.28
C GLU A 118 -9.08 -1.29 -5.76
N GLU A 119 -9.46 -0.32 -6.60
CA GLU A 119 -9.60 -0.52 -8.04
C GLU A 119 -8.26 -0.83 -8.73
N THR A 120 -7.18 -0.20 -8.29
CA THR A 120 -5.83 -0.46 -8.82
C THR A 120 -5.37 -1.88 -8.49
N TYR A 121 -5.57 -2.34 -7.26
CA TYR A 121 -5.25 -3.70 -6.83
C TYR A 121 -6.08 -4.75 -7.59
N LYS A 122 -7.38 -4.51 -7.77
CA LYS A 122 -8.25 -5.39 -8.57
C LYS A 122 -7.82 -5.45 -10.03
N ARG A 123 -7.49 -4.30 -10.64
CA ARG A 123 -7.06 -4.21 -12.03
C ARG A 123 -5.75 -4.93 -12.30
N PHE A 124 -4.71 -4.68 -11.49
CA PHE A 124 -3.38 -5.20 -11.74
C PHE A 124 -3.14 -6.58 -11.11
N PHE A 125 -3.61 -6.79 -9.88
CA PHE A 125 -3.29 -7.99 -9.11
C PHE A 125 -4.42 -9.00 -9.01
N ILE A 126 -5.65 -8.63 -9.39
CA ILE A 126 -6.85 -9.49 -9.35
C ILE A 126 -7.11 -9.97 -7.92
N ARG A 127 -6.95 -9.07 -6.95
CA ARG A 127 -7.24 -9.30 -5.54
C ARG A 127 -7.60 -7.99 -4.86
N ASP A 128 -8.15 -8.11 -3.65
CA ASP A 128 -8.37 -6.99 -2.77
C ASP A 128 -7.04 -6.56 -2.12
N ILE A 129 -6.96 -5.27 -1.81
CA ILE A 129 -5.88 -4.69 -1.01
C ILE A 129 -6.05 -5.14 0.46
N THR A 130 -4.95 -5.48 1.12
CA THR A 130 -4.97 -5.76 2.56
C THR A 130 -4.95 -4.47 3.38
N GLU A 131 -5.45 -4.52 4.62
CA GLU A 131 -5.45 -3.33 5.50
C GLU A 131 -4.04 -2.78 5.77
N ALA A 132 -3.02 -3.66 5.84
CA ALA A 132 -1.64 -3.24 6.01
C ALA A 132 -1.09 -2.50 4.76
N GLU A 133 -1.41 -2.98 3.56
CA GLU A 133 -1.03 -2.32 2.30
C GLU A 133 -1.76 -0.98 2.16
N ARG A 134 -3.04 -0.93 2.50
CA ARG A 134 -3.86 0.29 2.50
C ARG A 134 -3.22 1.35 3.37
N GLU A 135 -2.95 1.03 4.64
CA GLU A 135 -2.34 1.96 5.58
C GLU A 135 -0.95 2.43 5.11
N PHE A 136 -0.15 1.54 4.52
CA PHE A 136 1.14 1.92 3.94
C PHE A 136 0.97 2.96 2.81
N PHE A 137 0.09 2.70 1.85
CA PHE A 137 -0.10 3.59 0.71
C PHE A 137 -0.70 4.95 1.11
N LEU A 138 -1.66 4.96 2.05
CA LEU A 138 -2.22 6.22 2.57
C LEU A 138 -1.12 7.09 3.20
N ASN A 139 -0.28 6.50 4.04
CA ASN A 139 0.86 7.20 4.65
C ASN A 139 1.90 7.65 3.60
N PHE A 140 2.12 6.83 2.57
CA PHE A 140 3.01 7.15 1.46
C PHE A 140 2.51 8.36 0.66
N PHE A 141 1.23 8.38 0.27
CA PHE A 141 0.67 9.51 -0.50
C PHE A 141 0.61 10.81 0.31
N ASN A 142 0.33 10.72 1.61
CA ASN A 142 0.36 11.88 2.50
C ASN A 142 1.78 12.49 2.60
N SER A 143 2.80 11.64 2.60
CA SER A 143 4.20 12.07 2.65
C SER A 143 4.76 12.51 1.29
N ASN A 144 4.12 12.08 0.19
CA ASN A 144 4.59 12.28 -1.18
C ASN A 144 3.47 12.84 -2.08
N PRO A 145 3.10 14.12 -1.93
CA PRO A 145 1.95 14.69 -2.63
C PRO A 145 2.12 14.71 -4.16
N ASN A 146 3.35 14.74 -4.65
CA ASN A 146 3.70 14.84 -6.07
C ASN A 146 3.64 13.51 -6.84
N VAL A 147 3.35 12.39 -6.18
CA VAL A 147 3.23 11.09 -6.87
C VAL A 147 1.96 11.11 -7.72
N SER A 148 2.09 11.02 -9.04
CA SER A 148 0.94 10.99 -9.95
C SER A 148 0.29 9.61 -10.04
N ALA A 149 -0.93 9.54 -10.55
CA ALA A 149 -1.60 8.28 -10.84
C ALA A 149 -0.79 7.43 -11.84
N GLU A 150 -0.15 8.09 -12.82
CA GLU A 150 0.74 7.46 -13.79
C GLU A 150 1.90 6.72 -13.12
N MET A 151 2.58 7.36 -12.17
CA MET A 151 3.67 6.73 -11.41
C MET A 151 3.20 5.48 -10.65
N VAL A 152 1.98 5.51 -10.12
CA VAL A 152 1.40 4.36 -9.42
C VAL A 152 1.10 3.24 -10.42
N TYR A 153 0.47 3.53 -11.55
CA TYR A 153 0.17 2.50 -12.56
C TYR A 153 1.45 1.90 -13.15
N MET A 154 2.48 2.72 -13.38
CA MET A 154 3.81 2.28 -13.78
C MET A 154 4.40 1.30 -12.76
N SER A 155 4.38 1.66 -11.47
CA SER A 155 4.99 0.82 -10.42
C SER A 155 4.24 -0.50 -10.23
N PHE A 156 2.92 -0.50 -10.34
CA PHE A 156 2.11 -1.72 -10.26
C PHE A 156 2.38 -2.64 -11.45
N ALA A 157 2.40 -2.11 -12.67
CA ALA A 157 2.68 -2.86 -13.88
C ALA A 157 4.12 -3.43 -13.92
N LEU A 158 5.09 -2.75 -13.31
CA LEU A 158 6.48 -3.23 -13.25
C LEU A 158 6.76 -4.14 -12.04
N SER A 159 5.86 -4.21 -11.07
CA SER A 159 6.08 -4.98 -9.85
C SER A 159 6.26 -6.48 -10.10
N ASN A 160 7.05 -7.13 -9.25
CA ASN A 160 7.22 -8.58 -9.28
C ASN A 160 5.88 -9.32 -9.15
N GLU A 161 4.95 -8.85 -8.33
CA GLU A 161 3.64 -9.51 -8.21
C GLU A 161 2.89 -9.52 -9.56
N TYR A 162 3.00 -8.43 -10.33
CA TYR A 162 2.38 -8.35 -11.65
C TYR A 162 3.03 -9.27 -12.69
N GLN A 163 4.32 -9.57 -12.55
CA GLN A 163 5.04 -10.43 -13.49
C GLN A 163 4.65 -11.92 -13.38
N PHE A 164 3.96 -12.33 -12.32
CA PHE A 164 3.65 -13.74 -12.05
C PHE A 164 2.14 -14.03 -12.09
N TYR A 165 1.76 -15.23 -12.54
CA TYR A 165 0.45 -15.84 -12.30
C TYR A 165 0.47 -16.63 -11.02
#